data_AF-A0A1F8LSF2-F1
#
_entry.id   AF-A0A1F8LSF2-F1
#
_cell.length_a   1.000
_cell.length_b   1.000
_cell.length_c   1.000
_cell.angle_alpha   90.00
_cell.angle_beta   90.00
_cell.angle_gamma   90.00
#
_symmetry.space_group_name_H-M   'P 1'
#
loop_
_entity.id
_entity.type
_entity.pdbx_description
1 polymer ?
#
loop_
_entity_poly.entity_id
_entity_poly.type
_entity_poly.pdbx_seq_one_letter_code
_entity_poly.pdbx_strand_id
1 'polypeptide(L)'
;MEVNFSFLADYADNRGGKITAVGLGIDTIYARSVPIRHPLMFAVISIKFSITEVGQKKIGMRLIDQDGTNIIPPLDTSINVTPPPAGILYKNASIALALNMVEFQNYG
;
A
#
# COMPACT_ATOMS: atom_id res chain seq x y z
N MET A 1 12.81 9.68 4.33
CA MET A 1 12.13 8.40 4.60
C MET A 1 12.40 7.55 3.39
N GLU A 2 12.58 6.26 3.56
CA GLU A 2 12.96 5.39 2.45
C GLU A 2 11.91 4.29 2.30
N VAL A 3 11.38 4.11 1.08
CA VAL A 3 10.52 2.96 0.79
C VAL A 3 11.44 1.75 0.61
N ASN A 4 11.31 0.73 1.46
CA ASN A 4 12.07 -0.50 1.33
C ASN A 4 11.50 -1.36 0.19
N PHE A 5 10.18 -1.50 0.16
CA PHE A 5 9.45 -2.24 -0.87
C PHE A 5 8.00 -1.78 -0.92
N SER A 6 7.39 -1.98 -2.09
CA SER A 6 5.95 -1.85 -2.29
C SER A 6 5.47 -2.87 -3.32
N PHE A 7 4.34 -3.51 -3.06
CA PHE A 7 3.75 -4.48 -3.98
C PHE A 7 2.23 -4.56 -3.81
N LEU A 8 1.58 -5.13 -4.82
CA LEU A 8 0.18 -5.52 -4.77
C LEU A 8 0.06 -6.98 -4.30
N ALA A 9 -1.01 -7.27 -3.57
CA ALA A 9 -1.30 -8.60 -3.04
C ALA A 9 -2.81 -8.85 -3.04
N ASP A 10 -3.24 -10.11 -3.17
CA ASP A 10 -4.66 -10.47 -3.03
C ASP A 10 -5.16 -10.22 -1.59
N TYR A 11 -4.28 -10.45 -0.61
CA TYR A 11 -4.55 -10.24 0.80
C TYR A 11 -3.31 -9.76 1.56
N ALA A 12 -3.50 -8.85 2.52
CA ALA A 12 -2.45 -8.48 3.46
C ALA A 12 -2.99 -8.14 4.85
N ASP A 13 -2.20 -8.45 5.87
CA ASP A 13 -2.46 -8.12 7.27
C ASP A 13 -1.14 -7.75 7.99
N ASN A 14 -1.21 -6.89 9.01
CA ASN A 14 -0.06 -6.42 9.78
C ASN A 14 -0.22 -6.69 11.29
N ARG A 15 -0.94 -7.75 11.67
CA ARG A 15 -1.06 -8.15 13.08
C ARG A 15 0.30 -8.55 13.65
N GLY A 16 0.61 -8.02 14.84
CA GLY A 16 1.85 -8.36 15.57
C GLY A 16 3.12 -7.68 15.05
N GLY A 17 2.99 -6.63 14.21
CA GLY A 17 4.13 -5.84 13.72
C GLY A 17 4.95 -6.53 12.63
N LYS A 18 4.45 -7.65 12.08
CA LYS A 18 4.99 -8.30 10.89
C LYS A 18 3.92 -8.32 9.81
N ILE A 19 4.33 -7.99 8.59
CA ILE A 19 3.44 -8.04 7.45
C ILE A 19 3.26 -9.50 7.00
N THR A 20 2.00 -9.91 6.86
CA THR A 20 1.57 -11.12 6.18
C THR A 20 0.96 -10.71 4.86
N ALA A 21 1.35 -11.34 3.77
CA ALA A 21 0.80 -11.05 2.46
C ALA A 21 0.69 -12.34 1.63
N VAL A 22 -0.43 -12.47 0.91
CA VAL A 22 -0.80 -13.66 0.13
C VAL A 22 -1.15 -13.21 -1.29
N GLY A 23 -0.76 -14.00 -2.30
CA GLY A 23 -0.98 -13.62 -3.70
C GLY A 23 -0.13 -12.43 -4.12
N LEU A 24 1.14 -12.43 -3.70
CA LEU A 24 2.08 -11.34 -3.97
C LEU A 24 2.38 -11.19 -5.46
N GLY A 25 2.49 -9.95 -5.92
CA GLY A 25 2.98 -9.65 -7.27
C GLY A 25 1.88 -9.69 -8.32
N ILE A 26 0.70 -9.17 -8.01
CA ILE A 26 -0.35 -8.95 -9.01
C ILE A 26 0.23 -8.05 -10.11
N ASP A 27 0.43 -8.62 -11.29
CA ASP A 27 0.87 -7.91 -12.50
C ASP A 27 -0.30 -7.59 -13.45
N THR A 28 -1.30 -8.48 -13.49
CA THR A 28 -2.37 -8.46 -14.49
C THR A 28 -3.69 -8.88 -13.86
N ILE A 29 -4.73 -8.10 -14.10
CA ILE A 29 -6.12 -8.50 -13.81
C ILE A 29 -6.73 -9.01 -15.12
N TYR A 30 -7.02 -10.31 -15.17
CA TYR A 30 -7.65 -10.91 -16.34
C TYR A 30 -9.18 -10.71 -16.32
N ALA A 31 -9.69 -9.96 -17.30
CA ALA A 31 -11.10 -9.66 -17.44
C ALA A 31 -11.66 -10.19 -18.78
N ARG A 32 -12.90 -10.71 -18.77
CA ARG A 32 -13.61 -11.13 -20.00
C ARG A 32 -14.37 -9.99 -20.67
N SER A 33 -14.74 -8.97 -19.89
CA SER A 33 -15.48 -7.79 -20.34
C SER A 33 -15.16 -6.64 -19.39
N VAL A 34 -15.26 -5.42 -19.91
CA VAL A 34 -15.19 -4.18 -19.11
C VAL A 34 -16.57 -3.48 -19.12
N PRO A 35 -16.98 -2.83 -18.01
CA PRO A 35 -16.23 -2.69 -16.76
C PRO A 35 -16.13 -4.01 -15.97
N ILE A 36 -14.97 -4.23 -15.33
CA ILE A 36 -14.78 -5.32 -14.37
C ILE A 36 -14.60 -4.74 -12.97
N ARG A 37 -15.22 -5.39 -11.99
CA ARG A 37 -15.05 -5.05 -10.57
C ARG A 37 -14.14 -6.07 -9.89
N HIS A 38 -12.90 -5.66 -9.57
CA HIS A 38 -11.98 -6.47 -8.79
C HIS A 38 -12.39 -6.40 -7.30
N PRO A 39 -12.69 -7.54 -6.65
CA PRO A 39 -13.36 -7.54 -5.36
C PRO A 39 -12.47 -6.96 -4.24
N LEU A 40 -11.21 -7.37 -4.20
CA LEU A 40 -10.27 -6.99 -3.16
C LEU A 40 -8.85 -7.14 -3.67
N MET A 41 -8.02 -6.14 -3.41
CA MET A 41 -6.57 -6.24 -3.49
C MET A 41 -5.98 -5.33 -2.42
N PHE A 42 -4.71 -5.53 -2.09
CA PHE A 42 -3.99 -4.75 -1.11
C PHE A 42 -2.77 -4.10 -1.75
N ALA A 43 -2.56 -2.83 -1.43
CA ALA A 43 -1.26 -2.21 -1.58
C ALA A 43 -0.50 -2.36 -0.27
N VAL A 44 0.66 -2.99 -0.34
CA VAL A 44 1.53 -3.21 0.81
C VAL A 44 2.76 -2.34 0.64
N ILE A 45 3.11 -1.58 1.68
CA ILE A 45 4.21 -0.63 1.66
C ILE A 45 5.02 -0.81 2.94
N SER A 46 6.34 -0.98 2.81
CA SER A 46 7.27 -0.89 3.93
C SER A 46 8.12 0.35 3.81
N ILE A 47 8.16 1.14 4.88
CA ILE A 47 8.92 2.38 4.94
C ILE A 47 9.89 2.28 6.11
N LYS A 48 11.13 2.69 5.85
CA LYS A 48 12.21 2.82 6.81
C LYS A 48 12.31 4.27 7.29
N PHE A 49 12.40 4.42 8.60
CA PHE A 49 12.52 5.69 9.30
C PHE A 49 13.73 5.69 10.23
N SER A 50 14.38 6.84 10.33
CA SER A 50 15.43 7.20 11.26
C SER A 50 14.89 8.07 12.40
N ILE A 51 15.73 8.37 13.38
CA ILE A 51 15.32 9.19 14.53
C ILE A 51 14.92 10.62 14.17
N THR A 52 15.44 11.18 13.08
CA THR A 52 15.08 12.53 12.60
C THR A 52 13.66 12.57 12.00
N GLU A 53 13.03 11.40 11.81
CA GLU A 53 11.73 11.25 11.16
C GLU A 53 10.63 10.88 12.15
N VAL A 54 10.90 10.98 13.45
CA VAL A 54 9.91 10.78 14.51
C VAL A 54 8.73 11.75 14.37
N GLY A 55 7.54 11.29 14.76
CA GLY A 55 6.31 12.06 14.75
C GLY A 55 5.30 11.59 13.71
N GLN A 56 4.24 12.38 13.52
CA GLN A 56 3.15 12.06 12.60
C GLN A 56 3.61 12.20 11.14
N LYS A 57 3.36 11.18 10.33
CA LYS A 57 3.59 11.19 8.87
C LYS A 57 2.30 10.90 8.14
N LYS A 58 2.01 11.70 7.13
CA LYS A 58 0.91 11.47 6.19
C LYS A 58 1.39 10.59 5.05
N ILE A 59 0.57 9.60 4.70
CA ILE A 59 0.82 8.66 3.62
C ILE A 59 -0.41 8.69 2.73
N GLY A 60 -0.20 9.11 1.48
CA GLY A 60 -1.24 9.13 0.46
C GLY A 60 -0.97 8.06 -0.59
N MET A 61 -2.03 7.39 -1.02
CA MET A 61 -2.00 6.44 -2.13
C MET A 61 -3.07 6.82 -3.15
N ARG A 62 -2.69 6.77 -4.42
CA ARG A 62 -3.58 6.98 -5.55
C ARG A 62 -3.47 5.77 -6.48
N LEU A 63 -4.60 5.30 -6.95
CA LEU A 63 -4.68 4.38 -8.09
C LEU A 63 -5.19 5.19 -9.27
N ILE A 64 -4.39 5.30 -10.32
CA ILE A 64 -4.66 6.12 -11.49
C ILE A 64 -4.71 5.24 -12.74
N ASP A 65 -5.45 5.69 -13.75
CA ASP A 65 -5.38 5.12 -15.09
C ASP A 65 -4.20 5.69 -15.89
N GLN A 66 -4.09 5.27 -17.15
CA GLN A 66 -3.06 5.72 -18.09
C GLN A 66 -3.10 7.23 -18.39
N ASP A 67 -4.25 7.87 -18.20
CA ASP A 67 -4.46 9.31 -18.42
C ASP A 67 -4.22 10.12 -17.14
N GLY A 68 -3.85 9.46 -16.03
CA GLY A 68 -3.61 10.08 -14.73
C GLY A 68 -4.89 10.37 -13.95
N THR A 69 -6.03 9.84 -14.38
CA THR A 69 -7.31 10.01 -13.68
C THR A 69 -7.40 9.02 -12.53
N ASN A 70 -7.87 9.48 -11.37
CA ASN A 70 -8.02 8.61 -10.21
C ASN A 70 -9.13 7.56 -10.46
N ILE A 71 -8.76 6.27 -10.41
CA ILE A 71 -9.69 5.13 -10.51
C ILE A 71 -10.52 5.00 -9.22
N ILE A 72 -9.93 5.36 -8.08
CA ILE A 72 -10.60 5.40 -6.77
C ILE A 72 -10.31 6.74 -6.08
N PRO A 73 -11.13 7.15 -5.10
CA PRO A 73 -10.79 8.27 -4.22
C PRO A 73 -9.40 8.07 -3.58
N PRO A 74 -8.54 9.11 -3.54
CA PRO A 74 -7.24 9.03 -2.87
C PRO A 74 -7.37 8.50 -1.44
N LEU A 75 -6.50 7.55 -1.09
CA LEU A 75 -6.45 6.98 0.25
C LEU A 75 -5.35 7.66 1.04
N ASP A 76 -5.76 8.50 2.00
CA ASP A 76 -4.87 9.19 2.91
C ASP A 76 -4.93 8.55 4.30
N THR A 77 -3.77 8.19 4.84
CA THR A 77 -3.62 7.69 6.20
C THR A 77 -2.51 8.45 6.92
N SER A 78 -2.51 8.37 8.25
CA SER A 78 -1.45 8.93 9.08
C SER A 78 -0.87 7.84 9.96
N ILE A 79 0.45 7.74 9.99
CA ILE A 79 1.17 6.88 10.92
C ILE A 79 1.91 7.73 11.93
N ASN A 80 2.02 7.23 13.16
CA ASN A 80 2.88 7.84 14.17
C ASN A 80 4.21 7.07 14.22
N VAL A 81 5.28 7.71 13.76
CA VAL A 81 6.62 7.12 13.77
C VAL A 81 7.20 7.31 15.16
N THR A 82 7.46 6.20 15.84
CA THR A 82 8.13 6.21 17.15
C THR A 82 9.64 6.05 17.01
N PRO A 83 10.43 6.60 17.94
CA PRO A 83 11.88 6.44 17.91
C PRO A 83 12.30 4.97 17.82
N PRO A 84 13.37 4.65 17.06
CA PRO A 84 14.00 3.34 17.13
C PRO A 84 14.47 3.01 18.56
N PRO A 85 14.56 1.73 18.95
CA PRO A 85 15.17 1.33 20.21
C PRO A 85 16.61 1.84 20.35
N ALA A 86 17.10 1.98 21.58
CA ALA A 86 18.47 2.42 21.85
C ALA A 86 19.50 1.53 21.12
N GLY A 87 20.48 2.16 20.47
CA GLY A 87 21.50 1.47 19.67
C GLY A 87 21.06 1.06 18.25
N ILE A 88 19.79 1.29 17.88
CA ILE A 88 19.28 1.02 16.54
C ILE A 88 19.12 2.33 15.76
N LEU A 89 19.64 2.40 14.53
CA LEU A 89 19.60 3.60 13.71
C LEU A 89 18.27 3.80 12.97
N TYR A 90 17.56 2.71 12.68
CA TYR A 90 16.36 2.73 11.83
C TYR A 90 15.28 1.78 12.32
N LYS A 91 14.03 2.10 12.02
CA LYS A 91 12.85 1.28 12.28
C LYS A 91 12.00 1.21 11.02
N ASN A 92 11.38 0.05 10.78
CA ASN A 92 10.45 -0.13 9.68
C ASN A 92 9.01 -0.04 10.18
N ALA A 93 8.14 0.58 9.39
CA ALA A 93 6.69 0.43 9.50
C ALA A 93 6.17 -0.17 8.20
N SER A 94 5.32 -1.19 8.33
CA SER A 94 4.60 -1.79 7.20
C SER A 94 3.15 -1.38 7.25
N ILE A 95 2.54 -1.18 6.09
CA ILE A 95 1.17 -0.74 5.94
C ILE A 95 0.53 -1.63 4.88
N ALA A 96 -0.70 -2.07 5.15
CA ALA A 96 -1.56 -2.76 4.22
C ALA A 96 -2.79 -1.88 3.98
N LEU A 97 -2.97 -1.39 2.76
CA LEU A 97 -4.12 -0.57 2.36
C LEU A 97 -5.05 -1.44 1.50
N ALA A 98 -6.26 -1.67 1.99
CA ALA A 98 -7.27 -2.41 1.26
C ALA A 98 -7.90 -1.56 0.15
N LEU A 99 -7.94 -2.13 -1.05
CA LEU A 99 -8.57 -1.57 -2.23
C LEU A 99 -9.80 -2.44 -2.53
N ASN A 100 -10.96 -1.99 -2.05
CA ASN A 100 -12.21 -2.73 -2.14
C ASN A 100 -12.96 -2.35 -3.42
N MET A 101 -13.51 -3.35 -4.11
CA MET A 101 -14.48 -3.16 -5.19
C MET A 101 -13.99 -2.19 -6.28
N VAL A 102 -12.71 -2.29 -6.65
CA VAL A 102 -12.08 -1.42 -7.65
C VAL A 102 -12.69 -1.73 -9.01
N GLU A 103 -13.19 -0.70 -9.69
CA GLU A 103 -13.81 -0.85 -11.01
C GLU A 103 -12.85 -0.36 -12.10
N PHE A 104 -12.53 -1.24 -13.05
CA PHE A 104 -11.69 -0.93 -14.19
C PHE A 104 -12.56 -0.82 -15.44
N GLN A 105 -12.57 0.37 -16.06
CA GLN A 105 -13.44 0.70 -17.20
C GLN A 105 -12.86 0.25 -18.55
N ASN A 106 -11.54 0.11 -18.63
CA ASN A 106 -10.83 -0.14 -19.88
C ASN A 106 -9.83 -1.29 -19.71
N TYR A 107 -9.52 -1.96 -20.81
CA TYR A 107 -8.33 -2.81 -20.89
C TYR A 107 -7.07 -1.92 -20.92
N GLY A 108 -5.99 -2.39 -20.30
CA GLY A 108 -4.68 -1.75 -20.32
C GLY A 108 -3.80 -2.19 -21.48
#